data_AF-A8U2B9-F1
#
_entry.id   AF-A8U2B9-F1
#
_cell.length_a   1.000
_cell.length_b   1.000
_cell.length_c   1.000
_cell.angle_alpha   90.00
_cell.angle_beta   90.00
_cell.angle_gamma   90.00
#
_symmetry.space_group_name_H-M   'P 1'
#
loop_
_entity.id
_entity.type
_entity.pdbx_description
1 polymer ?
#
loop_
_entity_poly.entity_id
_entity_poly.type
_entity_poly.pdbx_seq_one_letter_code
_entity_poly.pdbx_strand_id
1 'polypeptide(L)'
;MMAAVAKPFELFEATIAHRAFLDLDPDAPDFGFFRPLLQYWTDRRGVRVAPARADLDPLELPPALLPHVLLIDVEHDPVDFRYRLAGTAADTIHGQSLKGVRILDLRPEPFARTLHVDLVRMTADLAVQFTELSFTNREDKTRRYRVLRLPLCDETGRLTMILVLADHGAITR
;
A
#
# COMPACT_ATOMS: atom_id res chain seq x y z
N MET A 1 -18.45 30.43 -10.23
CA MET A 1 -18.35 30.01 -8.81
C MET A 1 -17.75 28.62 -8.81
N MET A 2 -16.41 28.51 -8.71
CA MET A 2 -15.73 27.21 -8.73
C MET A 2 -15.89 26.57 -7.36
N ALA A 3 -16.42 25.35 -7.33
CA ALA A 3 -16.41 24.51 -6.14
C ALA A 3 -14.96 24.40 -5.65
N ALA A 4 -14.73 24.75 -4.38
CA ALA A 4 -13.45 24.51 -3.75
C ALA A 4 -13.18 23.00 -3.79
N VAL A 5 -12.23 22.60 -4.63
CA VAL A 5 -11.68 21.24 -4.62
C VAL A 5 -11.18 21.02 -3.19
N ALA A 6 -11.78 20.05 -2.49
CA ALA A 6 -11.36 19.67 -1.15
C ALA A 6 -9.83 19.48 -1.15
N LYS A 7 -9.12 20.17 -0.25
CA LYS A 7 -7.66 20.16 -0.25
C LYS A 7 -7.18 18.73 -0.02
N PRO A 8 -6.41 18.14 -0.95
CA PRO A 8 -6.09 16.72 -0.94
C PRO A 8 -4.98 16.32 0.06
N PHE A 9 -5.02 16.82 1.30
CA PHE A 9 -4.17 16.33 2.40
C PHE A 9 -4.78 16.56 3.79
N GLU A 10 -6.00 17.09 3.88
CA GLU A 10 -6.67 17.38 5.16
C GLU A 10 -7.27 16.12 5.83
N LEU A 11 -7.01 14.92 5.29
CA LEU A 11 -7.42 13.65 5.87
C LEU A 11 -6.51 13.16 7.01
N PHE A 12 -5.31 13.74 7.18
CA PHE A 12 -4.30 13.34 8.18
C PHE A 12 -3.89 14.44 9.16
N GLU A 13 -4.74 15.44 9.43
CA GLU A 13 -4.72 16.07 10.77
C GLU A 13 -5.29 15.13 11.84
N ALA A 14 -5.87 14.02 11.39
CA ALA A 14 -6.32 12.91 12.19
C ALA A 14 -5.14 12.11 12.78
N THR A 15 -5.06 12.05 14.10
CA THR A 15 -4.26 11.03 14.79
C THR A 15 -4.70 9.65 14.30
N ILE A 16 -3.76 8.77 13.94
CA ILE A 16 -4.07 7.35 13.70
C ILE A 16 -4.71 6.82 14.99
N ALA A 17 -5.99 6.52 14.92
CA ALA A 17 -6.76 6.09 16.07
C ALA A 17 -6.45 4.62 16.38
N HIS A 18 -6.25 3.82 15.34
CA HIS A 18 -5.88 2.41 15.46
C HIS A 18 -5.10 1.93 14.24
N ARG A 19 -4.15 1.02 14.47
CA ARG A 19 -3.44 0.28 13.43
C ARG A 19 -3.28 -1.17 13.88
N ALA A 20 -3.62 -2.12 13.00
CA ALA A 20 -3.43 -3.53 13.25
C ALA A 20 -3.01 -4.30 11.99
N PHE A 21 -2.19 -5.34 12.17
CA PHE A 21 -2.10 -6.41 11.20
C PHE A 21 -3.36 -7.25 11.31
N LEU A 22 -3.99 -7.54 10.17
CA LEU A 22 -5.14 -8.41 10.06
C LEU A 22 -4.68 -9.79 9.59
N ASP A 23 -5.43 -10.81 9.99
CA ASP A 23 -5.23 -12.14 9.42
C ASP A 23 -5.54 -12.12 7.92
N LEU A 24 -4.67 -12.77 7.15
CA LEU A 24 -4.88 -12.94 5.73
C LEU A 24 -5.87 -14.08 5.50
N ASP A 25 -7.16 -13.75 5.53
CA ASP A 25 -8.24 -14.67 5.16
C ASP A 25 -8.82 -14.24 3.80
N PRO A 26 -8.42 -14.89 2.70
CA PRO A 26 -8.96 -14.57 1.39
C PRO A 26 -10.47 -14.71 1.34
N ASP A 27 -11.07 -15.62 2.11
CA ASP A 27 -12.49 -15.96 2.10
C ASP A 27 -13.35 -15.06 3.00
N ALA A 28 -12.72 -14.18 3.77
CA ALA A 28 -13.42 -13.17 4.54
C ALA A 28 -14.27 -12.26 3.61
N PRO A 29 -15.52 -11.92 4.01
CA PRO A 29 -16.44 -11.12 3.18
C PRO A 29 -15.87 -9.76 2.74
N ASP A 30 -14.99 -9.19 3.55
CA ASP A 30 -14.40 -7.86 3.38
C ASP A 30 -13.00 -7.89 2.72
N PHE A 31 -12.57 -9.05 2.23
CA PHE A 31 -11.33 -9.23 1.46
C PHE A 31 -11.54 -9.16 -0.07
N GLY A 32 -12.80 -9.11 -0.54
CA GLY A 32 -13.15 -9.23 -1.96
C GLY A 32 -12.39 -8.27 -2.90
N PHE A 33 -12.09 -7.05 -2.45
CA PHE A 33 -11.32 -6.07 -3.23
C PHE A 33 -9.84 -6.49 -3.42
N PHE A 34 -9.26 -7.17 -2.42
CA PHE A 34 -7.85 -7.57 -2.41
C PHE A 34 -7.61 -8.93 -3.07
N ARG A 35 -8.65 -9.77 -3.10
CA ARG A 35 -8.59 -11.15 -3.62
C ARG A 35 -7.97 -11.25 -5.02
N PRO A 36 -8.35 -10.44 -6.03
CA PRO A 36 -7.81 -10.61 -7.38
C PRO A 36 -6.30 -10.36 -7.43
N LEU A 37 -5.78 -9.39 -6.68
CA LEU A 37 -4.34 -9.12 -6.65
C LEU A 37 -3.58 -10.21 -5.89
N LEU A 38 -4.11 -10.67 -4.76
CA LEU A 38 -3.49 -11.76 -4.01
C LEU A 38 -3.41 -13.04 -4.84
N GLN A 39 -4.49 -13.38 -5.55
CA GLN A 39 -4.55 -14.55 -6.43
C GLN A 39 -3.53 -14.40 -7.56
N TYR A 40 -3.54 -13.26 -8.27
CA TYR A 40 -2.57 -12.97 -9.31
C TYR A 40 -1.11 -13.12 -8.84
N TRP A 41 -0.77 -12.53 -7.70
CA TRP A 41 0.57 -12.63 -7.11
C TRP A 41 0.93 -14.08 -6.72
N THR A 42 -0.04 -14.83 -6.19
CA THR A 42 0.13 -16.24 -5.81
C THR A 42 0.36 -17.12 -7.04
N ASP A 43 -0.36 -16.87 -8.13
CA ASP A 43 -0.17 -17.61 -9.38
C ASP A 43 1.21 -17.33 -9.96
N ARG A 44 1.68 -16.07 -9.91
CA ARG A 44 2.99 -15.67 -10.43
C ARG A 44 4.18 -16.17 -9.60
N ARG A 45 4.04 -16.26 -8.27
CA ARG A 45 5.12 -16.82 -7.44
C ARG A 45 5.26 -18.33 -7.65
N GLY A 46 4.15 -19.04 -7.87
CA GLY A 46 4.11 -20.49 -7.95
C GLY A 46 4.65 -21.12 -6.65
N VAL A 47 5.73 -21.90 -6.77
CA VAL A 47 6.39 -22.54 -5.62
C VAL A 47 7.40 -21.63 -4.89
N ARG A 48 7.71 -20.46 -5.44
CA ARG A 48 8.64 -19.50 -4.82
C ARG A 48 7.98 -18.75 -3.66
N VAL A 49 8.80 -18.18 -2.79
CA VAL A 49 8.36 -17.30 -1.69
C VAL A 49 7.64 -16.08 -2.27
N ALA A 50 8.21 -15.47 -3.31
CA ALA A 50 7.68 -14.30 -3.98
C ALA A 50 8.04 -14.34 -5.49
N PRO A 51 7.24 -13.70 -6.37
CA PRO A 51 7.62 -13.50 -7.76
C PRO A 51 8.61 -12.34 -7.89
N ALA A 52 9.28 -12.25 -9.03
CA ALA A 52 10.02 -11.06 -9.42
C ALA A 52 9.08 -10.01 -9.99
N ARG A 53 9.52 -8.73 -9.98
CA ARG A 53 8.77 -7.68 -10.66
C ARG A 53 8.56 -8.01 -12.14
N ALA A 54 9.55 -8.59 -12.81
CA ALA A 54 9.47 -8.93 -14.22
C ALA A 54 8.39 -10.00 -14.54
N ASP A 55 7.97 -10.78 -13.55
CA ASP A 55 6.92 -11.79 -13.71
C ASP A 55 5.51 -11.17 -13.76
N LEU A 56 5.39 -9.87 -13.42
CA LEU A 56 4.11 -9.18 -13.31
C LEU A 56 3.87 -8.26 -14.52
N ASP A 57 2.79 -8.52 -15.24
CA ASP A 57 2.24 -7.63 -16.26
C ASP A 57 1.02 -6.88 -15.70
N PRO A 58 1.10 -5.54 -15.55
CA PRO A 58 -0.03 -4.75 -15.05
C PRO A 58 -1.28 -4.83 -15.94
N LEU A 59 -1.17 -5.23 -17.21
CA LEU A 59 -2.31 -5.37 -18.12
C LEU A 59 -3.19 -6.60 -17.79
N GLU A 60 -2.66 -7.55 -17.01
CA GLU A 60 -3.40 -8.72 -16.56
C GLU A 60 -4.18 -8.45 -15.26
N LEU A 61 -3.91 -7.32 -14.60
CA LEU A 61 -4.67 -6.90 -13.42
C LEU A 61 -6.01 -6.29 -13.84
N PRO A 62 -7.08 -6.50 -13.05
CA PRO A 62 -8.34 -5.79 -13.27
C PRO A 62 -8.10 -4.28 -13.32
N PRO A 63 -8.55 -3.57 -14.37
CA PRO A 63 -8.30 -2.12 -14.52
C PRO A 63 -8.78 -1.28 -13.33
N ALA A 64 -9.82 -1.74 -12.63
CA ALA A 64 -10.36 -1.09 -11.44
C ALA A 64 -9.38 -1.08 -10.25
N LEU A 65 -8.40 -1.98 -10.21
CA LEU A 65 -7.38 -2.00 -9.16
C LEU A 65 -6.24 -1.01 -9.43
N LEU A 66 -5.94 -0.71 -10.70
CA LEU A 66 -4.75 0.08 -11.08
C LEU A 66 -4.67 1.46 -10.40
N PRO A 67 -5.77 2.22 -10.21
CA PRO A 67 -5.73 3.47 -9.44
C PRO A 67 -5.26 3.31 -7.98
N HIS A 68 -5.34 2.11 -7.42
CA HIS A 68 -5.05 1.77 -6.02
C HIS A 68 -3.72 1.03 -5.84
N VAL A 69 -3.05 0.69 -6.95
CA VAL A 69 -1.78 -0.05 -6.92
C VAL A 69 -0.62 0.92 -6.69
N LEU A 70 0.27 0.56 -5.76
CA LEU A 70 1.54 1.24 -5.55
C LEU A 70 2.68 0.22 -5.72
N LEU A 71 3.84 0.71 -6.14
CA LEU A 71 5.10 -0.04 -6.08
C LEU A 71 6.10 0.75 -5.25
N ILE A 72 6.76 0.05 -4.33
CA ILE A 72 7.79 0.60 -3.48
C ILE A 72 9.10 -0.11 -3.82
N ASP A 73 10.12 0.64 -4.21
CA ASP A 73 11.50 0.16 -4.34
C ASP A 73 12.09 -0.03 -2.94
N VAL A 74 12.86 -1.11 -2.77
CA VAL A 74 13.61 -1.41 -1.54
C VAL A 74 15.10 -1.20 -1.80
N GLU A 75 15.67 -0.23 -1.10
CA GLU A 75 17.12 0.00 -1.05
C GLU A 75 17.67 -0.77 0.16
N HIS A 76 18.86 -1.34 0.04
CA HIS A 76 19.54 -1.95 1.19
C HIS A 76 20.92 -1.32 1.36
N ASP A 77 21.45 -1.42 2.58
CA ASP A 77 22.75 -0.91 2.99
C ASP A 77 22.90 0.64 2.84
N PRO A 78 22.10 1.44 3.56
CA PRO A 78 21.12 1.06 4.57
C PRO A 78 19.73 0.73 4.00
N VAL A 79 18.90 0.03 4.78
CA VAL A 79 17.51 -0.25 4.39
C VAL A 79 16.70 1.04 4.30
N ASP A 80 16.14 1.33 3.13
CA ASP A 80 15.22 2.45 2.90
C ASP A 80 14.21 2.12 1.79
N PHE A 81 13.17 2.95 1.67
CA PHE A 81 12.02 2.67 0.83
C PHE A 81 11.55 3.92 0.09
N ARG A 82 11.26 3.74 -1.21
CA ARG A 82 10.83 4.82 -2.08
C ARG A 82 9.69 4.39 -2.98
N TYR A 83 8.67 5.23 -3.13
CA TYR A 83 7.60 4.94 -4.09
C TYR A 83 8.16 5.00 -5.52
N ARG A 84 8.11 3.88 -6.22
CA ARG A 84 8.45 3.77 -7.65
C ARG A 84 7.29 4.21 -8.53
N LEU A 85 6.09 3.83 -8.13
CA LEU A 85 4.83 4.10 -8.82
C LEU A 85 3.73 4.27 -7.77
N ALA A 86 2.82 5.21 -8.03
CA ALA A 86 1.61 5.40 -7.26
C ALA A 86 0.43 5.50 -8.22
N GLY A 87 -0.62 4.74 -7.94
CA GLY A 87 -1.89 4.85 -8.63
C GLY A 87 -2.60 6.17 -8.33
N THR A 88 -3.49 6.59 -9.21
CA THR A 88 -4.13 7.91 -9.17
C THR A 88 -5.03 8.13 -7.95
N ALA A 89 -5.56 7.08 -7.32
CA ALA A 89 -6.33 7.22 -6.08
C ALA A 89 -5.44 7.68 -4.93
N ALA A 90 -4.22 7.14 -4.85
CA ALA A 90 -3.25 7.56 -3.84
C ALA A 90 -2.76 8.99 -4.10
N ASP A 91 -2.45 9.33 -5.35
CA ASP A 91 -2.08 10.71 -5.73
C ASP A 91 -3.20 11.71 -5.40
N THR A 92 -4.47 11.32 -5.57
CA THR A 92 -5.62 12.15 -5.19
C THR A 92 -5.71 12.38 -3.69
N ILE A 93 -5.41 11.35 -2.89
CA ILE A 93 -5.47 11.43 -1.42
C ILE A 93 -4.28 12.19 -0.84
N HIS A 94 -3.14 12.11 -1.53
CA HIS A 94 -1.91 12.81 -1.18
C HIS A 94 -1.75 14.17 -1.88
N GLY A 95 -2.69 14.55 -2.74
CA GLY A 95 -2.70 15.87 -3.38
C GLY A 95 -1.53 16.19 -4.29
N GLN A 96 -0.65 15.23 -4.48
CA GLN A 96 0.57 15.29 -5.24
C GLN A 96 0.95 13.86 -5.58
N SER A 97 1.78 13.71 -6.62
CA SER A 97 2.28 12.38 -6.94
C SER A 97 3.21 11.88 -5.84
N LEU A 98 2.96 10.65 -5.38
CA LEU A 98 3.88 9.98 -4.46
C LEU A 98 5.13 9.43 -5.16
N LYS A 99 5.16 9.41 -6.49
CA LYS A 99 6.30 8.86 -7.23
C LYS A 99 7.60 9.57 -6.84
N GLY A 100 8.59 8.77 -6.43
CA GLY A 100 9.89 9.25 -5.99
C GLY A 100 9.91 9.81 -4.57
N VAL A 101 8.82 9.75 -3.81
CA VAL A 101 8.82 10.14 -2.39
C VAL A 101 9.39 9.00 -1.54
N ARG A 102 10.31 9.32 -0.62
CA ARG A 102 10.80 8.37 0.39
C ARG A 102 9.77 8.21 1.49
N ILE A 103 9.64 7.00 2.01
CA ILE A 103 8.63 6.72 3.04
C ILE A 103 8.86 7.56 4.30
N LEU A 104 10.11 7.73 4.72
CA LEU A 104 10.43 8.56 5.90
C LEU A 104 10.17 10.06 5.69
N ASP A 105 10.01 10.50 4.45
CA ASP A 105 9.67 11.89 4.13
C ASP A 105 8.14 12.13 4.13
N LEU A 106 7.33 11.08 4.26
CA LEU A 106 5.88 11.20 4.38
C LEU A 106 5.48 12.00 5.63
N ARG A 107 4.27 12.55 5.57
CA ARG A 107 3.62 13.19 6.71
C ARG A 107 2.26 12.56 6.99
N PRO A 108 1.88 12.40 8.27
CA PRO A 108 2.64 12.81 9.46
C PRO A 108 3.83 11.87 9.77
N GLU A 109 4.89 12.38 10.43
CA GLU A 109 6.13 11.62 10.71
C GLU A 109 5.89 10.31 11.51
N PRO A 110 5.00 10.25 12.53
CA PRO A 110 4.72 9.00 13.21
C PRO A 110 4.16 7.90 12.29
N PHE A 111 3.34 8.29 11.29
CA PHE A 111 2.85 7.37 10.27
C PHE A 111 4.00 6.87 9.39
N ALA A 112 4.84 7.78 8.91
CA ALA A 112 6.02 7.48 8.10
C ALA A 112 6.93 6.45 8.79
N ARG A 113 7.25 6.66 10.08
CA ARG A 113 8.06 5.74 10.89
C ARG A 113 7.40 4.39 11.07
N THR A 114 6.11 4.37 11.35
CA THR A 114 5.36 3.12 11.56
C THR A 114 5.34 2.28 10.28
N LEU A 115 5.05 2.91 9.14
CA LEU A 115 5.11 2.25 7.84
C LEU A 115 6.53 1.74 7.55
N HIS A 116 7.56 2.56 7.79
CA HIS A 116 8.95 2.14 7.60
C HIS A 116 9.30 0.89 8.44
N VAL A 117 8.91 0.83 9.71
CA VAL A 117 9.12 -0.36 10.58
C VAL A 117 8.43 -1.60 10.01
N ASP A 118 7.21 -1.47 9.49
CA ASP A 118 6.50 -2.59 8.87
C ASP A 118 7.27 -3.13 7.66
N LEU A 119 7.79 -2.25 6.81
CA LEU A 119 8.51 -2.67 5.61
C LEU A 119 9.88 -3.24 5.95
N VAL A 120 10.55 -2.72 6.98
CA VAL A 120 11.77 -3.35 7.52
C VAL A 120 11.49 -4.78 7.97
N ARG A 121 10.36 -5.04 8.65
CA ARG A 121 9.98 -6.43 9.01
C ARG A 121 9.84 -7.32 7.78
N MET A 122 9.21 -6.83 6.71
CA MET A 122 9.08 -7.57 5.45
C MET A 122 10.44 -7.90 4.82
N THR A 123 11.47 -7.06 4.99
CA THR A 123 12.83 -7.40 4.51
C THR A 123 13.43 -8.61 5.22
N ALA A 124 12.97 -8.93 6.43
CA ALA A 124 13.48 -10.04 7.23
C ALA A 124 12.68 -11.34 7.02
N ASP A 125 11.35 -11.27 6.91
CA ASP A 125 10.48 -12.46 6.89
C ASP A 125 9.79 -12.73 5.55
N LEU A 126 9.79 -11.76 4.61
CA LEU A 126 9.05 -11.82 3.35
C LEU A 126 7.56 -12.16 3.54
N ALA A 127 6.99 -11.89 4.71
CA ALA A 127 5.61 -12.22 5.01
C ALA A 127 4.68 -11.24 4.30
N VAL A 128 3.62 -11.76 3.67
CA VAL A 128 2.52 -10.94 3.16
C VAL A 128 1.91 -10.19 4.34
N GLN A 129 1.72 -8.87 4.18
CA GLN A 129 1.11 -8.04 5.20
C GLN A 129 -0.27 -7.59 4.75
N PHE A 130 -1.27 -7.84 5.58
CA PHE A 130 -2.57 -7.18 5.48
C PHE A 130 -2.74 -6.29 6.71
N THR A 131 -2.95 -4.99 6.50
CA THR A 131 -2.96 -4.00 7.57
C THR A 131 -4.20 -3.13 7.45
N GLU A 132 -4.85 -2.87 8.58
CA GLU A 132 -5.89 -1.85 8.70
C GLU A 132 -5.37 -0.67 9.51
N LEU A 133 -5.65 0.52 9.02
CA LEU A 133 -5.49 1.78 9.72
C LEU A 133 -6.87 2.43 9.86
N SER A 134 -7.17 2.95 11.04
CA SER A 134 -8.32 3.81 11.24
C SER A 134 -7.89 5.19 11.70
N PHE A 135 -8.61 6.19 11.21
CA PHE A 135 -8.38 7.58 11.54
C PHE A 135 -9.71 8.31 11.64
N THR A 136 -9.75 9.35 12.45
CA THR A 136 -10.95 10.19 12.61
C THR A 136 -10.81 11.39 11.72
N ASN A 137 -11.65 11.51 10.69
CA ASN A 137 -11.60 12.69 9.81
C ASN A 137 -12.11 13.96 10.54
N ARG A 138 -12.03 15.12 9.88
CA ARG A 138 -12.50 16.40 10.45
C ARG A 138 -14.02 16.48 10.74
N GLU A 139 -14.79 15.50 10.29
CA GLU A 139 -16.23 15.38 10.59
C GLU A 139 -16.50 14.44 11.77
N ASP A 140 -15.48 14.12 12.57
CA ASP A 140 -15.51 13.14 13.66
C ASP A 140 -15.96 11.73 13.23
N LYS A 141 -15.81 11.40 11.95
CA LYS A 141 -16.14 10.08 11.42
C LYS A 141 -14.88 9.22 11.34
N THR A 142 -14.93 8.05 11.97
CA THR A 142 -13.92 7.01 11.78
C THR A 142 -13.94 6.51 10.34
N ARG A 143 -12.79 6.58 9.69
CA ARG A 143 -12.53 6.02 8.36
C ARG A 143 -11.55 4.88 8.52
N ARG A 144 -11.74 3.84 7.70
CA ARG A 144 -10.85 2.69 7.62
C ARG A 144 -10.11 2.72 6.29
N TYR A 145 -8.84 2.38 6.37
CA TYR A 145 -7.91 2.27 5.28
C TYR A 145 -7.26 0.91 5.39
N ARG A 146 -7.33 0.09 4.33
CA ARG A 146 -6.75 -1.26 4.33
C ARG A 146 -5.72 -1.39 3.25
N VAL A 147 -4.65 -2.10 3.58
CA VAL A 147 -3.48 -2.24 2.70
C VAL A 147 -3.05 -3.68 2.66
N LEU A 148 -2.99 -4.23 1.45
CA LEU A 148 -2.30 -5.48 1.17
C LEU A 148 -0.91 -5.16 0.62
N ARG A 149 0.14 -5.74 1.22
CA ARG A 149 1.53 -5.58 0.78
C ARG A 149 2.12 -6.96 0.50
N LEU A 150 2.64 -7.09 -0.73
CA LEU A 150 3.10 -8.34 -1.30
C LEU A 150 4.58 -8.18 -1.70
N PRO A 151 5.49 -9.02 -1.20
CA PRO A 151 6.90 -8.90 -1.53
C PRO A 151 7.16 -9.29 -2.98
N LEU A 152 8.16 -8.65 -3.60
CA LEU A 152 8.70 -9.01 -4.91
C LEU A 152 10.21 -9.21 -4.77
N CYS A 153 10.69 -10.40 -5.11
CA CYS A 153 12.09 -10.78 -4.95
C CYS A 153 12.81 -10.96 -6.28
N ASP A 154 14.10 -10.68 -6.32
CA ASP A 154 14.92 -11.07 -7.46
C ASP A 154 15.19 -12.59 -7.49
N GLU A 155 15.96 -13.05 -8.48
CA GLU A 155 16.33 -14.46 -8.65
C GLU A 155 17.12 -15.03 -7.46
N THR A 156 17.76 -14.18 -6.65
CA THR A 156 18.51 -14.59 -5.45
C THR A 156 17.61 -14.73 -4.22
N GLY A 157 16.33 -14.37 -4.33
CA GLY A 157 15.38 -14.35 -3.21
C GLY A 157 15.44 -13.07 -2.37
N ARG A 158 16.19 -12.04 -2.80
CA ARG A 158 16.28 -10.77 -2.08
C ARG A 158 15.08 -9.89 -2.41
N LEU A 159 14.46 -9.29 -1.38
CA LEU A 159 13.37 -8.33 -1.56
C LEU A 159 13.87 -7.10 -2.33
N THR A 160 13.31 -6.83 -3.50
CA THR A 160 13.68 -5.69 -4.34
C THR A 160 12.57 -4.66 -4.46
N MET A 161 11.31 -5.12 -4.43
CA MET A 161 10.15 -4.24 -4.47
C MET A 161 9.02 -4.79 -3.60
N ILE A 162 8.06 -3.94 -3.28
CA ILE A 162 6.83 -4.30 -2.60
C ILE A 162 5.66 -3.84 -3.46
N LEU A 163 4.79 -4.77 -3.83
CA LEU A 163 3.53 -4.51 -4.51
C LEU A 163 2.45 -4.23 -3.46
N VAL A 164 1.78 -3.10 -3.61
CA VAL A 164 0.80 -2.63 -2.62
C VAL A 164 -0.54 -2.41 -3.30
N LEU A 165 -1.62 -2.84 -2.65
CA LEU A 165 -2.98 -2.42 -2.96
C LEU A 165 -3.58 -1.69 -1.77
N ALA A 166 -4.03 -0.48 -2.04
CA ALA A 166 -4.51 0.45 -1.03
C ALA A 166 -6.02 0.69 -1.20
N ASP A 167 -6.83 0.07 -0.35
CA ASP A 167 -8.25 0.41 -0.23
C ASP A 167 -8.41 1.58 0.72
N HIS A 168 -8.55 2.76 0.12
CA HIS A 168 -8.85 4.00 0.81
C HIS A 168 -10.30 4.08 1.32
N GLY A 169 -11.12 3.05 1.10
CA GLY A 169 -12.53 3.06 1.47
C GLY A 169 -13.30 4.19 0.76
N ALA A 170 -14.47 4.55 1.29
CA ALA A 170 -15.27 5.67 0.80
C ALA A 170 -14.70 7.06 1.15
N ILE A 171 -13.36 7.21 1.19
CA ILE A 171 -12.72 8.53 1.30
C ILE A 171 -12.94 9.36 0.02
N THR A 172 -13.18 8.69 -1.11
CA THR A 172 -13.31 9.29 -2.44
C THR A 172 -14.76 9.46 -2.93
N ARG A 173 -15.78 9.17 -2.10
CA ARG A 173 -17.20 9.37 -2.45
C ARG A 173 -17.89 10.34 -1.50
#